data_AF-A0A2G6KVY3-F1
#
_entry.id   AF-A0A2G6KVY3-F1
#
_cell.length_a   1.000
_cell.length_b   1.000
_cell.length_c   1.000
_cell.angle_alpha   90.00
_cell.angle_beta   90.00
_cell.angle_gamma   90.00
#
_symmetry.space_group_name_H-M   'P 1'
#
loop_
_entity.id
_entity.type
_entity.pdbx_description
1 polymer ?
#
loop_
_entity_poly.entity_id
_entity_poly.type
_entity_poly.pdbx_seq_one_letter_code
_entity_poly.pdbx_strand_id
1 'polypeptide(L)'
;KVRALYGTFCMRNLRQFHHISGRGYALLADLIEQLDGINPGIAARMVTPLTQWRRFDKKRQALMQDKLQSLLDKPGISKDLYEVVSKSVA
;
A
#
# COMPACT_ATOMS: atom_id res chain seq x y z
N LYS A 1 4.45 -13.22 12.80
CA LYS A 1 3.04 -13.67 12.74
C LYS A 1 2.15 -12.72 11.90
N VAL A 2 2.31 -11.39 11.98
CA VAL A 2 1.61 -10.39 11.12
C VAL A 2 1.85 -10.60 9.61
N ARG A 3 3.10 -10.85 9.19
CA ARG A 3 3.48 -11.06 7.77
C ARG A 3 2.80 -12.26 7.08
N ALA A 4 2.50 -13.31 7.84
CA ALA A 4 1.97 -14.58 7.30
C ALA A 4 0.46 -14.55 7.04
N LEU A 5 -0.29 -13.62 7.64
CA LEU A 5 -1.71 -13.45 7.35
C LEU A 5 -1.92 -12.47 6.19
N TYR A 6 -1.29 -11.30 6.29
CA TYR A 6 -1.54 -10.21 5.33
C TYR A 6 -0.73 -10.33 4.03
N GLY A 7 0.51 -10.83 4.09
CA GLY A 7 1.29 -11.12 2.88
C GLY A 7 0.60 -12.18 2.01
N THR A 8 0.03 -13.21 2.65
CA THR A 8 -0.73 -14.26 1.99
C THR A 8 -2.03 -13.75 1.37
N PHE A 9 -2.74 -12.83 2.02
CA PHE A 9 -3.94 -12.19 1.47
C PHE A 9 -3.63 -11.31 0.24
N CYS A 10 -2.61 -10.44 0.35
CA CYS A 10 -2.23 -9.54 -0.75
C CYS A 10 -1.65 -10.30 -1.95
N MET A 11 -0.89 -11.38 -1.71
CA MET A 11 -0.22 -12.14 -2.78
C MET A 11 -1.04 -13.30 -3.35
N ARG A 12 -1.87 -13.99 -2.56
CA ARG A 12 -2.61 -15.18 -3.03
C ARG A 12 -4.06 -14.88 -3.39
N ASN A 13 -4.57 -13.65 -3.16
CA ASN A 13 -5.94 -13.27 -3.53
C ASN A 13 -6.02 -11.90 -4.21
N LEU A 14 -5.30 -11.75 -5.33
CA LEU A 14 -5.28 -10.53 -6.16
C LEU A 14 -6.68 -10.03 -6.54
N ARG A 15 -7.63 -10.95 -6.76
CA ARG A 15 -9.00 -10.60 -7.17
C ARG A 15 -9.77 -9.89 -6.04
N GLN A 16 -9.59 -10.33 -4.79
CA GLN A 16 -10.18 -9.66 -3.62
C GLN A 16 -9.36 -8.46 -3.15
N PHE A 17 -8.04 -8.48 -3.37
CA PHE A 17 -7.19 -7.33 -3.10
C PHE A 17 -7.59 -6.14 -3.96
N HIS A 18 -7.81 -6.35 -5.27
CA HIS A 18 -8.31 -5.33 -6.19
C HIS A 18 -9.84 -5.24 -6.25
N HIS A 19 -10.53 -5.59 -5.17
CA HIS A 19 -11.98 -5.45 -5.13
C HIS A 19 -12.38 -3.97 -5.24
N ILE A 20 -13.46 -3.69 -5.96
CA ILE A 20 -13.96 -2.34 -6.25
C ILE A 20 -14.38 -1.54 -5.00
N SER A 21 -14.49 -2.21 -3.85
CA SER A 21 -14.74 -1.58 -2.55
C SER A 21 -13.50 -0.94 -1.93
N GLY A 22 -12.29 -1.20 -2.45
CA GLY A 22 -11.04 -0.63 -1.92
C GLY A 22 -10.58 -1.19 -0.58
N ARG A 23 -11.31 -2.14 0.01
CA ARG A 23 -10.98 -2.75 1.33
C ARG A 23 -9.61 -3.41 1.34
N GLY A 24 -9.19 -4.04 0.23
CA GLY A 24 -7.86 -4.62 0.12
C GLY A 24 -6.75 -3.58 0.20
N TYR A 25 -6.96 -2.41 -0.40
CA TYR A 25 -5.99 -1.31 -0.36
C TYR A 25 -5.91 -0.67 1.02
N ALA A 26 -7.06 -0.46 1.68
CA ALA A 26 -7.11 0.04 3.06
C ALA A 26 -6.36 -0.91 4.02
N LEU A 27 -6.64 -2.20 3.93
CA LEU A 27 -5.96 -3.22 4.75
C LEU A 27 -4.44 -3.20 4.58
N LEU A 28 -3.96 -3.02 3.34
CA LEU A 28 -2.54 -2.95 3.06
C LEU A 28 -1.93 -1.64 3.55
N ALA A 29 -2.63 -0.51 3.42
CA ALA A 29 -2.17 0.77 3.93
C ALA A 29 -1.99 0.74 5.47
N ASP A 30 -2.99 0.24 6.20
CA ASP A 30 -2.92 0.09 7.67
C ASP A 30 -1.75 -0.81 8.09
N LEU A 31 -1.47 -1.85 7.30
CA LEU A 31 -0.37 -2.76 7.57
C LEU A 31 1.00 -2.11 7.31
N ILE A 32 1.13 -1.43 6.18
CA ILE A 32 2.34 -0.67 5.84
C ILE A 32 2.60 0.35 6.95
N GLU A 33 1.55 1.00 7.43
CA GLU A 33 1.61 1.98 8.50
C GLU A 33 2.21 1.41 9.79
N GLN A 34 1.74 0.23 10.21
CA GLN A 34 2.26 -0.46 11.39
C GLN A 34 3.69 -0.97 11.17
N LEU A 35 3.99 -1.46 9.96
CA LEU A 35 5.31 -1.98 9.61
C LEU A 35 6.35 -0.88 9.48
N ASP A 36 5.97 0.32 9.07
CA ASP A 36 6.88 1.44 8.88
C ASP A 36 7.65 1.78 10.16
N GLY A 37 6.97 1.74 11.31
CA GLY A 37 7.62 1.95 12.62
C GLY A 37 8.51 0.80 13.08
N ILE A 38 8.39 -0.40 12.51
CA ILE A 38 9.13 -1.60 12.92
C ILE A 38 10.28 -1.90 11.95
N ASN A 39 10.00 -1.80 10.65
CA ASN A 39 10.92 -2.10 9.56
C ASN A 39 10.52 -1.33 8.29
N PRO A 40 11.02 -0.09 8.14
CA PRO A 40 10.86 0.77 6.96
C PRO A 40 11.15 0.05 5.63
N GLY A 41 12.24 -0.70 5.55
CA GLY A 41 12.64 -1.39 4.32
C GLY A 41 11.66 -2.48 3.88
N ILE A 42 10.96 -3.12 4.82
CA ILE A 42 9.87 -4.05 4.49
C ILE A 42 8.62 -3.27 4.05
N ALA A 43 8.26 -2.20 4.77
CA ALA A 43 7.12 -1.35 4.43
C ALA A 43 7.22 -0.82 2.99
N ALA A 44 8.39 -0.31 2.61
CA ALA A 44 8.69 0.21 1.28
C ALA A 44 8.58 -0.87 0.16
N ARG A 45 8.83 -2.14 0.46
CA ARG A 45 8.58 -3.24 -0.50
C ARG A 45 7.10 -3.59 -0.59
N MET A 46 6.38 -3.52 0.52
CA MET A 46 4.97 -3.87 0.59
C MET A 46 4.04 -2.86 -0.08
N VAL A 47 4.48 -1.61 -0.27
CA VAL A 47 3.69 -0.59 -0.99
C VAL A 47 3.69 -0.78 -2.52
N THR A 48 4.63 -1.54 -3.07
CA THR A 48 4.79 -1.80 -4.53
C THR A 48 3.49 -2.17 -5.28
N PRO A 49 2.56 -2.98 -4.74
CA PRO A 49 1.30 -3.27 -5.44
C PRO A 49 0.39 -2.03 -5.61
N LEU A 50 0.45 -1.08 -4.67
CA LEU A 50 -0.31 0.17 -4.74
C LEU A 50 0.30 1.15 -5.75
N THR A 51 1.63 1.10 -5.96
CA THR A 51 2.33 1.97 -6.91
C THR A 51 2.02 1.66 -8.37
N GLN A 52 1.54 0.44 -8.67
CA GLN A 52 1.17 0.00 -10.02
C GLN A 52 -0.25 0.44 -10.44
N TRP A 53 -0.83 1.44 -9.77
CA TRP A 53 -2.19 1.92 -10.00
C TRP A 53 -2.50 2.25 -11.45
N ARG A 54 -1.53 2.80 -12.21
CA ARG A 54 -1.67 3.17 -13.64
C ARG A 54 -2.17 2.03 -14.54
N ARG A 55 -2.02 0.76 -14.12
CA ARG A 55 -2.43 -0.43 -14.87
C ARG A 55 -3.90 -0.81 -14.69
N PHE A 56 -4.61 -0.19 -13.76
CA PHE A 56 -6.00 -0.53 -13.42
C PHE A 56 -7.00 0.49 -13.99
N ASP A 57 -8.29 0.22 -13.88
CA ASP A 57 -9.35 1.18 -14.28
C ASP A 57 -9.38 2.42 -13.37
N LYS A 58 -10.05 3.48 -13.85
CA LYS A 58 -10.14 4.78 -13.16
C LYS A 58 -10.60 4.68 -11.70
N LYS A 59 -11.52 3.77 -11.36
CA LYS A 59 -12.04 3.65 -9.99
C LYS A 59 -10.98 3.04 -9.08
N ARG A 60 -10.32 1.98 -9.52
CA ARG A 60 -9.21 1.38 -8.76
C ARG A 60 -8.00 2.29 -8.66
N GLN A 61 -7.70 3.04 -9.73
CA GLN A 61 -6.66 4.08 -9.71
C GLN A 61 -6.91 5.09 -8.59
N ALA A 62 -8.12 5.68 -8.54
CA ALA A 62 -8.47 6.64 -7.51
C ALA A 62 -8.35 6.05 -6.10
N LEU A 63 -8.82 4.82 -5.88
CA LEU A 63 -8.73 4.16 -4.57
C LEU A 63 -7.29 3.87 -4.14
N MET A 64 -6.39 3.53 -5.07
CA MET A 64 -4.97 3.32 -4.74
C MET A 64 -4.24 4.63 -4.48
N GLN A 65 -4.48 5.65 -5.33
CA GLN A 65 -3.90 6.98 -5.17
C GLN A 65 -4.32 7.61 -3.83
N ASP A 66 -5.60 7.47 -3.45
CA ASP A 66 -6.10 7.90 -2.14
C ASP A 66 -5.29 7.31 -0.98
N LYS A 67 -4.96 6.01 -1.07
CA LYS A 67 -4.14 5.34 -0.05
C LYS A 67 -2.67 5.71 -0.10
N LEU A 68 -2.09 5.91 -1.29
CA LEU A 68 -0.72 6.42 -1.40
C LEU A 68 -0.60 7.83 -0.82
N GLN A 69 -1.58 8.70 -1.08
CA GLN A 69 -1.64 10.06 -0.53
C GLN A 69 -1.80 10.03 0.99
N SER A 70 -2.71 9.20 1.51
CA SER A 70 -2.89 9.00 2.95
C SER A 70 -1.61 8.56 3.66
N LEU A 71 -0.80 7.72 3.01
CA LEU A 71 0.50 7.29 3.54
C LEU A 71 1.52 8.44 3.55
N LEU A 72 1.56 9.28 2.50
CA LEU A 72 2.45 10.46 2.45
C LEU A 72 2.12 11.51 3.50
N ASP A 73 0.83 11.73 3.76
CA ASP A 73 0.36 12.71 4.73
C ASP A 73 0.53 12.23 6.18
N LYS A 74 1.00 10.98 6.38
CA LYS A 74 1.24 10.44 7.71
C LYS A 74 2.41 11.16 8.41
N PRO A 75 2.20 11.71 9.63
CA PRO A 75 3.29 12.24 10.43
C PRO A 75 4.25 11.11 10.86
N GLY A 76 5.55 11.32 10.64
CA GLY A 76 6.58 10.35 11.01
C GLY A 76 6.79 9.20 10.02
N ILE A 77 6.35 9.37 8.77
CA ILE A 77 6.70 8.44 7.67
C ILE A 77 8.21 8.25 7.58
N SER A 78 8.64 6.99 7.44
CA SER A 78 10.06 6.69 7.23
C SER A 78 10.56 7.20 5.88
N LYS A 79 11.86 7.50 5.81
CA LYS A 79 12.48 7.96 4.56
C LYS A 79 12.33 6.93 3.43
N ASP A 80 12.51 5.64 3.74
CA ASP A 80 12.40 4.56 2.75
C ASP A 80 10.98 4.48 2.16
N LEU A 81 9.95 4.57 2.99
CA LEU A 81 8.57 4.54 2.52
C LEU A 81 8.24 5.81 1.74
N TYR A 82 8.63 6.98 2.24
CA TYR A 82 8.42 8.26 1.58
C TYR A 82 9.02 8.28 0.17
N GLU A 83 10.26 7.80 0.00
CA GLU A 83 10.92 7.76 -1.32
C GLU A 83 10.16 6.91 -2.34
N VAL A 84 9.63 5.75 -1.93
CA VAL A 84 8.87 4.88 -2.84
C VAL A 84 7.51 5.47 -3.17
N VAL A 85 6.81 6.00 -2.17
CA VAL A 85 5.44 6.53 -2.36
C VAL A 85 5.46 7.83 -3.15
N SER A 86 6.38 8.77 -2.84
CA SER A 86 6.51 10.04 -3.56
C SER A 86 6.82 9.84 -5.05
N LYS A 87 7.73 8.92 -5.39
CA LYS A 87 8.02 8.54 -6.79
C LYS A 87 6.83 7.94 -7.53
N SER A 88 5.86 7.40 -6.80
CA SER A 88 4.70 6.71 -7.38
C SER A 88 3.49 7.62 -7.56
N VAL A 89 3.43 8.72 -6.81
CA VAL A 89 2.39 9.76 -6.93
C VAL A 89 2.80 10.85 -7.93
N ALA A 90 4.11 11.08 -8.12
CA ALA A 90 4.66 11.92 -9.18
C ALA A 90 4.36 11.40 -10.61
#